data_AF-U5S0T1-F1
#
_entry.id   AF-U5S0T1-F1
#
_cell.length_a   1.000
_cell.length_b   1.000
_cell.length_c   1.000
_cell.angle_alpha   90.00
_cell.angle_beta   90.00
_cell.angle_gamma   90.00
#
_symmetry.space_group_name_H-M   'P 1'
#
loop_
_entity.id
_entity.type
_entity.pdbx_description
1 polymer ?
#
loop_
_entity_poly.entity_id
_entity_poly.type
_entity_poly.pdbx_seq_one_letter_code
_entity_poly.pdbx_strand_id
1 'polypeptide(L)'
;LQFSSRQPGEVTRHALGTTQNAGQSYYYTSWVKIVKSIQDFLWGLGYISLDNCNGRFAPTGATGILAGAGELARWGGVMTPKYGISVRVMHGVLTDLPLEECKPIDFGGRKFCETCGICADAC
;
A
#
# COMPACT_ATOMS: atom_id res chain seq x y z
N LEU A 1 1.51 -2.15 -12.40
CA LEU A 1 2.59 -1.83 -11.43
C LEU A 1 1.98 -1.40 -10.08
N GLN A 2 2.43 -1.95 -8.95
CA GLN A 2 1.94 -1.59 -7.60
C GLN A 2 3.10 -1.11 -6.72
N PHE A 3 2.83 -0.18 -5.80
CA PHE A 3 3.80 0.33 -4.84
C PHE A 3 3.12 0.97 -3.62
N SER A 4 3.92 1.22 -2.59
CA SER A 4 3.49 1.98 -1.43
C SER A 4 4.67 2.67 -0.75
N SER A 5 4.37 3.64 0.11
CA SER A 5 5.35 4.32 0.96
C SER A 5 5.13 3.96 2.43
N ARG A 6 6.23 3.84 3.17
CA ARG A 6 6.18 3.59 4.61
C ARG A 6 5.76 4.88 5.32
N GLN A 7 4.84 4.77 6.28
CA GLN A 7 4.55 5.87 7.17
C GLN A 7 5.72 6.13 8.14
N PRO A 8 5.97 7.37 8.56
CA PRO A 8 6.97 7.65 9.59
C PRO A 8 6.64 6.89 10.88
N GLY A 9 7.52 5.97 11.29
CA GLY A 9 7.26 5.00 12.35
C GLY A 9 6.97 5.64 13.71
N GLU A 10 7.78 6.62 14.12
CA GLU A 10 7.59 7.36 15.39
C GLU A 10 6.21 8.02 15.43
N VAL A 11 5.87 8.74 14.35
CA VAL A 11 4.61 9.49 14.25
C VAL A 11 3.40 8.57 14.27
N THR A 12 3.51 7.39 13.62
CA THR A 12 2.43 6.41 13.53
C THR A 12 2.20 5.68 14.85
N ARG A 13 3.23 5.51 15.70
CA ARG A 13 3.07 4.88 17.02
C ARG A 13 2.28 5.74 18.01
N HIS A 14 2.25 7.05 17.83
CA HIS A 14 1.46 7.98 18.64
C HIS A 14 0.03 8.19 18.06
N ALA A 15 -0.54 7.14 17.45
CA ALA A 15 -1.75 7.17 16.61
C ALA A 15 -2.97 7.89 17.22
N LEU A 16 -3.16 7.84 18.53
CA LEU A 16 -4.36 8.39 19.20
C LEU A 16 -4.34 9.94 19.36
N GLY A 17 -3.50 10.67 18.62
CA GLY A 17 -3.34 12.12 18.73
C GLY A 17 -3.15 12.86 17.40
N THR A 18 -2.93 14.18 17.49
CA THR A 18 -2.75 15.08 16.32
C THR A 18 -1.57 14.69 15.41
N THR A 19 -0.60 13.96 15.96
CA THR A 19 0.57 13.45 15.24
C THR A 19 0.20 12.41 14.19
N GLN A 20 -0.85 11.61 14.37
CA GLN A 20 -1.27 10.63 13.37
C GLN A 20 -1.55 11.30 12.02
N ASN A 21 -2.28 12.42 12.03
CA ASN A 21 -2.58 13.15 10.80
C ASN A 21 -1.32 13.60 10.07
N ALA A 22 -0.25 13.97 10.78
CA ALA A 22 1.02 14.31 10.15
C ALA A 22 1.64 13.10 9.43
N GLY A 23 1.63 11.91 10.05
CA GLY A 23 2.12 10.69 9.43
C GLY A 23 1.30 10.27 8.20
N GLN A 24 -0.01 10.53 8.24
CA GLN A 24 -0.90 10.29 7.12
C GLN A 24 -0.72 11.30 5.97
N SER A 25 -0.60 12.58 6.28
CA SER A 25 -0.37 13.63 5.28
C SER A 25 1.00 13.47 4.60
N TYR A 26 2.02 13.08 5.34
CA TYR A 26 3.33 12.74 4.77
C TYR A 26 3.21 11.60 3.75
N TYR A 27 2.49 10.53 4.10
CA TYR A 27 2.25 9.41 3.20
C TYR A 27 1.53 9.87 1.92
N TYR A 28 0.42 10.61 2.05
CA TYR A 28 -0.39 11.05 0.91
C TYR A 28 0.36 11.99 -0.03
N THR A 29 1.15 12.91 0.51
CA THR A 29 1.95 13.83 -0.30
C THR A 29 3.13 13.14 -0.97
N SER A 30 3.71 12.12 -0.34
CA SER A 30 4.86 11.39 -0.89
C SER A 30 4.45 10.54 -2.08
N TRP A 31 3.32 9.82 -2.00
CA TRP A 31 2.96 8.92 -3.10
C TRP A 31 2.49 9.64 -4.36
N VAL A 32 1.84 10.82 -4.25
CA VAL A 32 1.45 11.62 -5.44
C VAL A 32 2.68 11.98 -6.28
N LYS A 33 3.78 12.35 -5.61
CA LYS A 33 5.06 12.60 -6.29
C LYS A 33 5.56 11.34 -7.01
N ILE A 34 5.50 10.19 -6.35
CA ILE A 34 5.94 8.90 -6.92
C ILE A 34 5.08 8.49 -8.12
N VAL A 35 3.74 8.53 -8.02
CA VAL A 35 2.84 8.19 -9.14
C VAL A 35 3.15 9.08 -10.32
N LYS A 36 3.25 10.40 -10.12
CA LYS A 36 3.44 11.31 -11.24
C LYS A 36 4.80 11.11 -11.92
N SER A 37 5.87 10.93 -11.15
CA SER A 37 7.19 10.60 -11.70
C SER A 37 7.18 9.30 -12.50
N ILE A 38 6.49 8.26 -12.02
CA ILE A 38 6.34 7.00 -12.75
C ILE A 38 5.54 7.19 -14.04
N GLN A 39 4.44 7.94 -13.99
CA GLN A 39 3.60 8.20 -15.16
C GLN A 39 4.37 8.95 -16.25
N ASP A 40 5.09 10.01 -15.88
CA ASP A 40 5.88 10.80 -16.84
C ASP A 40 7.00 9.95 -17.45
N PHE A 41 7.62 9.07 -16.66
CA PHE A 41 8.60 8.11 -17.17
C PHE A 41 7.98 7.13 -18.17
N LEU A 42 6.82 6.55 -17.86
CA LEU A 42 6.13 5.60 -18.76
C LEU A 42 5.67 6.27 -20.06
N TRP A 43 5.14 7.50 -19.97
CA TRP A 43 4.79 8.28 -21.16
C TRP A 43 6.02 8.64 -21.99
N GLY A 44 7.15 8.95 -21.36
CA GLY A 44 8.42 9.19 -22.05
C GLY A 44 8.93 7.96 -22.81
N LEU A 45 8.59 6.75 -22.34
CA LEU A 45 8.88 5.48 -23.03
C LEU A 45 7.84 5.13 -24.12
N GLY A 46 6.76 5.89 -24.24
CA GLY A 46 5.67 5.64 -25.20
C GLY A 46 4.61 4.66 -24.71
N TYR A 47 4.60 4.29 -23.42
CA TYR A 47 3.60 3.43 -22.81
C TYR A 47 2.50 4.23 -22.13
N ILE A 48 1.28 3.73 -22.18
CA ILE A 48 0.14 4.32 -21.48
C ILE A 48 0.35 4.14 -19.97
N SER A 49 -0.02 5.16 -19.20
CA SER A 49 -0.02 5.10 -17.74
C SER A 49 -1.29 5.73 -17.16
N LEU A 50 -2.15 4.91 -16.57
CA LEU A 50 -3.39 5.32 -15.90
C LEU A 50 -3.22 5.13 -14.40
N ASP A 51 -3.52 6.16 -13.62
CA ASP A 51 -3.37 6.09 -12.18
C ASP A 51 -4.51 5.30 -11.52
N ASN A 52 -4.18 4.37 -10.62
CA ASN A 52 -5.15 3.73 -9.72
C ASN A 52 -5.06 4.35 -8.31
N CYS A 53 -5.04 5.68 -8.25
CA CYS A 53 -5.00 6.41 -6.99
C CYS A 53 -6.25 6.13 -6.16
N ASN A 54 -6.09 5.84 -4.87
CA ASN A 54 -7.20 5.57 -3.95
C ASN A 54 -8.22 4.53 -4.46
N GLY A 55 -7.77 3.59 -5.30
CA GLY A 55 -8.60 2.52 -5.83
C GLY A 55 -9.62 2.95 -6.88
N ARG A 56 -9.31 3.99 -7.66
CA ARG A 56 -10.17 4.56 -8.70
C ARG A 56 -10.65 3.56 -9.76
N PHE A 57 -9.81 2.58 -10.09
CA PHE A 57 -10.11 1.52 -11.06
C PHE A 57 -10.21 0.14 -10.42
N ALA A 58 -9.40 -0.12 -9.39
CA ALA A 58 -9.39 -1.42 -8.71
C ALA A 58 -9.10 -1.26 -7.21
N PRO A 59 -9.69 -2.08 -6.32
CA PRO A 59 -9.44 -2.02 -4.89
C PRO A 59 -7.96 -2.20 -4.57
N THR A 60 -7.38 -1.21 -3.88
CA THR A 60 -5.94 -1.14 -3.57
C THR A 60 -5.45 -2.34 -2.77
N GLY A 61 -6.24 -2.82 -1.81
CA GLY A 61 -5.90 -4.01 -1.03
C GLY A 61 -5.76 -5.26 -1.89
N ALA A 62 -6.72 -5.50 -2.79
CA ALA A 62 -6.70 -6.66 -3.68
C ALA A 62 -5.52 -6.61 -4.65
N THR A 63 -5.30 -5.45 -5.29
CA THR A 63 -4.18 -5.31 -6.24
C THR A 63 -2.82 -5.42 -5.56
N GLY A 64 -2.70 -4.93 -4.32
CA GLY A 64 -1.47 -5.08 -3.54
C GLY A 64 -1.15 -6.53 -3.18
N ILE A 65 -2.16 -7.32 -2.81
CA ILE A 65 -1.99 -8.76 -2.50
C ILE A 65 -1.61 -9.53 -3.75
N LEU A 66 -2.32 -9.29 -4.87
CA LEU A 66 -2.03 -9.93 -6.15
C LEU A 66 -0.61 -9.61 -6.65
N ALA A 67 -0.12 -8.39 -6.40
CA ALA A 67 1.25 -8.00 -6.71
C ALA A 67 2.30 -8.48 -5.69
N GLY A 68 1.93 -9.29 -4.69
CA GLY A 68 2.86 -9.86 -3.73
C GLY A 68 3.37 -8.88 -2.67
N ALA A 69 2.71 -7.75 -2.44
CA ALA A 69 3.14 -6.77 -1.45
C ALA A 69 2.96 -7.26 0.00
N GLY A 70 1.98 -8.14 0.23
CA GLY A 70 1.56 -8.55 1.57
C GLY A 70 0.31 -9.41 1.56
N GLU A 71 -0.21 -9.68 2.76
CA GLU A 71 -1.47 -10.40 2.98
C GLU A 71 -2.52 -9.48 3.58
N LEU A 72 -3.80 -9.84 3.41
CA LEU A 72 -4.89 -9.12 4.07
C LEU A 72 -4.89 -9.39 5.57
N ALA A 73 -4.87 -8.34 6.37
CA ALA A 73 -4.97 -8.41 7.82
C ALA A 73 -6.39 -8.15 8.33
N ARG A 74 -6.62 -8.42 9.62
CA ARG A 74 -7.93 -8.30 10.30
C ARG A 74 -8.59 -6.93 10.14
N TRP A 75 -7.83 -5.84 10.18
CA TRP A 75 -8.38 -4.47 10.05
C TRP A 75 -8.80 -4.11 8.61
N GLY A 76 -8.61 -5.02 7.65
CA GLY A 76 -9.00 -4.82 6.25
C GLY A 76 -7.93 -4.19 5.36
N GLY A 77 -6.70 -4.02 5.85
CA GLY A 77 -5.56 -3.53 5.05
C GLY A 77 -4.52 -4.61 4.73
N VAL A 78 -3.55 -4.26 3.90
CA VAL A 78 -2.45 -5.15 3.51
C VAL A 78 -1.32 -5.05 4.54
N MET A 79 -0.97 -6.17 5.16
CA MET A 79 0.17 -6.31 6.04
C MET A 79 1.38 -6.80 5.25
N THR A 80 2.46 -6.02 5.30
CA THR A 80 3.71 -6.35 4.60
C THR A 80 4.69 -7.07 5.53
N PRO A 81 5.48 -8.04 5.05
CA PRO A 81 6.48 -8.72 5.89
C PRO A 81 7.53 -7.76 6.48
N LYS A 82 7.90 -6.73 5.72
CA LYS A 82 8.99 -5.80 6.08
C LYS A 82 8.57 -4.69 7.04
N TYR A 83 7.36 -4.15 6.87
CA TYR A 83 6.91 -2.96 7.59
C TYR A 83 5.62 -3.19 8.38
N GLY A 84 5.09 -4.42 8.39
CA GLY A 84 3.84 -4.78 9.05
C GLY A 84 2.70 -3.88 8.56
N ILE A 85 2.06 -3.23 9.53
CA ILE A 85 0.89 -2.37 9.36
C ILE A 85 1.27 -0.91 9.06
N SER A 86 2.56 -0.57 9.02
CA SER A 86 3.05 0.81 8.86
C SER A 86 3.01 1.31 7.40
N VAL A 87 2.21 0.64 6.57
CA VAL A 87 2.04 0.88 5.13
C VAL A 87 0.54 1.03 4.92
N ARG A 88 0.10 2.17 4.38
CA ARG A 88 -1.32 2.53 4.40
C ARG A 88 -2.11 1.96 3.22
N VAL A 89 -1.76 2.40 2.01
CA VAL A 89 -2.49 2.10 0.77
C VAL A 89 -1.53 1.49 -0.23
N MET A 90 -2.00 0.54 -1.02
CA MET A 90 -1.23 0.03 -2.16
C MET A 90 -1.70 0.80 -3.40
N HIS A 91 -0.86 1.72 -3.86
CA HIS A 91 -1.14 2.50 -5.06
C HIS A 91 -0.62 1.76 -6.28
N GLY A 92 -1.23 2.01 -7.42
CA GLY A 92 -0.81 1.39 -8.65
C GLY A 92 -0.97 2.29 -9.85
N VAL A 93 -0.25 1.90 -10.90
CA VAL A 93 -0.39 2.44 -12.24
C VAL A 93 -0.74 1.27 -13.15
N LEU A 94 -1.83 1.41 -13.90
CA LEU A 94 -2.17 0.53 -15.00
C LEU A 94 -1.42 1.00 -16.24
N THR A 95 -0.72 0.07 -16.88
CA THR A 95 0.13 0.36 -18.03
C THR A 95 0.14 -0.85 -18.96
N ASP A 96 0.38 -0.59 -20.23
CA ASP A 96 0.60 -1.57 -21.30
C ASP A 96 2.08 -1.97 -21.44
N LEU A 97 2.97 -1.41 -20.61
CA LEU A 97 4.35 -1.85 -20.52
C LEU A 97 4.40 -3.35 -20.13
N PRO A 98 5.07 -4.23 -20.93
CA PRO A 98 5.22 -5.64 -20.58
C PRO A 98 6.12 -5.77 -19.35
N LEU A 99 5.51 -6.03 -18.20
CA LEU A 99 6.19 -6.27 -16.93
C LEU A 99 6.01 -7.72 -16.50
N GLU A 100 7.02 -8.27 -15.83
CA GLU A 100 6.89 -9.57 -15.19
C GLU A 100 5.90 -9.50 -14.02
N GLU A 101 5.02 -10.48 -13.93
CA GLU A 101 4.02 -10.57 -12.87
C GLU A 101 4.66 -11.07 -11.57
N CYS A 102 4.46 -10.31 -10.49
CA CYS A 102 4.76 -10.78 -9.16
C CYS A 102 3.72 -11.82 -8.72
N LYS A 103 4.16 -12.81 -7.94
CA LYS A 103 3.27 -13.80 -7.33
C LYS A 103 2.78 -13.32 -5.96
N PRO A 104 1.54 -13.63 -5.56
CA PRO A 104 1.09 -13.46 -4.19
C PRO A 104 2.00 -14.18 -3.20
N ILE A 105 2.05 -13.68 -1.96
CA ILE A 105 2.87 -14.25 -0.89
C ILE A 105 2.01 -14.84 0.22
N ASP A 106 2.51 -15.87 0.88
CA ASP A 106 2.01 -16.40 2.16
C ASP A 106 3.17 -16.44 3.16
N PHE A 107 3.17 -15.48 4.08
CA PHE A 107 4.04 -15.39 5.24
C PHE A 107 3.30 -15.75 6.55
N GLY A 108 2.06 -16.24 6.47
CA GLY A 108 1.24 -16.61 7.61
C GLY A 108 0.58 -15.43 8.34
N GLY A 109 0.55 -14.24 7.71
CA GLY A 109 -0.03 -13.04 8.30
C GLY A 109 -1.53 -13.17 8.61
N ARG A 110 -2.26 -13.82 7.72
CA ARG A 110 -3.70 -14.08 7.88
C ARG A 110 -4.00 -15.07 8.99
N LYS A 111 -3.14 -16.09 9.18
CA LYS A 111 -3.24 -17.07 10.27
C LYS A 111 -2.95 -16.41 11.62
N PHE A 112 -1.92 -15.57 11.69
CA PHE A 112 -1.63 -14.76 12.87
C PHE A 112 -2.82 -13.88 13.26
N CYS A 113 -3.49 -13.29 12.27
CA CYS A 113 -4.66 -12.45 12.53
C CYS A 113 -5.80 -13.22 13.21
N GLU A 114 -5.95 -14.54 13.03
CA GLU A 114 -7.06 -15.34 13.59
C GLU A 114 -7.07 -15.36 15.12
N THR A 115 -5.90 -15.38 15.74
CA THR A 115 -5.74 -15.47 17.21
C THR A 115 -5.37 -14.15 17.88
N CYS A 116 -4.78 -13.20 17.14
CA CYS A 116 -4.19 -11.99 17.73
C CYS A 116 -5.23 -11.03 18.36
N GLY A 117 -6.25 -10.59 17.61
CA GLY A 117 -7.33 -9.74 18.14
C GLY A 117 -6.97 -8.30 18.56
N ILE A 118 -5.70 -7.96 18.80
CA ILE A 118 -5.25 -6.67 19.39
C ILE A 118 -5.87 -5.43 18.73
N CYS A 119 -5.93 -5.42 17.39
CA CYS A 119 -6.50 -4.29 16.65
C CYS A 119 -8.02 -4.16 16.81
N ALA A 120 -8.74 -5.25 17.08
CA ALA A 120 -10.17 -5.23 17.36
C ALA A 120 -10.44 -4.78 18.80
N ASP A 121 -9.60 -5.16 19.76
CA ASP A 121 -9.74 -4.77 21.17
C ASP A 121 -9.41 -3.29 21.42
N ALA A 122 -8.50 -2.72 20.63
CA ALA A 122 -8.06 -1.32 20.75
C ALA A 122 -8.87 -0.32 19.90
N CYS A 123 -9.77 -0.80 19.04
CA CYS A 123 -10.58 0.04 18.16
C CYS A 123 -11.76 0.68 18.91
#